data_AF-A0A2D7VY36-F1
#
_entry.id   AF-A0A2D7VY36-F1
#
_cell.length_a   1.000
_cell.length_b   1.000
_cell.length_c   1.000
_cell.angle_alpha   90.00
_cell.angle_beta   90.00
_cell.angle_gamma   90.00
#
_symmetry.space_group_name_H-M   'P 1'
#
loop_
_entity.id
_entity.type
_entity.pdbx_description
1 polymer ?
#
loop_
_entity_poly.entity_id
_entity_poly.type
_entity_poly.pdbx_seq_one_letter_code
_entity_poly.pdbx_strand_id
1 'polypeptide(L)'
;MLGSTLLSSLLSIWSQSRKAKAEEQKLLITRGEFDMKTRKQALDHSLKDKGFAWTRRIIALTAIFAIVLLPKLVAVFYPTVDVTVGYTNWMPGFWFFKEGREVFEWVTFQGLVITQLDTNLVSAIIGMYFGGSLVKR
;
A
#
# COMPACT_ATOMS: atom_id res chain seq x y z
N MET A 1 -31.89 -29.73 56.35
CA MET A 1 -31.64 -30.31 55.00
C MET A 1 -32.04 -29.39 53.84
N LEU A 2 -32.92 -28.37 54.04
CA LEU A 2 -33.30 -27.41 52.99
C LEU A 2 -32.30 -26.26 52.76
N GLY A 3 -31.58 -25.82 53.80
CA GLY A 3 -30.57 -24.76 53.67
C GLY A 3 -29.31 -25.19 52.91
N SER A 4 -28.92 -26.46 53.01
CA SER A 4 -27.74 -27.01 52.34
C SER A 4 -27.95 -27.24 50.84
N THR A 5 -29.17 -27.57 50.41
CA THR A 5 -29.53 -27.73 48.99
C THR A 5 -29.64 -26.39 48.26
N LEU A 6 -30.16 -25.35 48.92
CA LEU A 6 -30.19 -23.99 48.35
C LEU A 6 -28.78 -23.40 48.22
N LEU A 7 -27.92 -23.57 49.23
CA LEU A 7 -26.53 -23.10 49.18
C LEU A 7 -25.72 -23.86 48.12
N SER A 8 -25.93 -25.17 47.99
CA SER A 8 -25.27 -25.99 46.98
C SER A 8 -25.75 -25.69 45.56
N SER A 9 -27.02 -25.30 45.38
CA SER A 9 -27.56 -24.82 44.10
C SER A 9 -27.00 -23.45 43.72
N LEU A 10 -26.88 -22.51 44.67
CA LEU A 10 -26.24 -21.21 44.45
C LEU A 10 -24.76 -21.37 44.10
N LEU A 11 -24.03 -22.24 44.81
CA LEU A 11 -22.64 -22.57 44.49
C LEU A 11 -22.48 -23.24 43.13
N SER A 12 -23.43 -24.09 42.70
CA SER A 12 -23.36 -24.71 41.37
C SER A 12 -23.58 -23.69 40.26
N ILE A 13 -24.51 -22.76 40.42
CA ILE A 13 -24.76 -21.66 39.46
C ILE A 13 -23.53 -20.76 39.38
N TRP A 14 -22.90 -20.43 40.52
CA TRP A 14 -21.69 -19.62 40.55
C TRP A 14 -20.49 -20.33 39.89
N SER A 15 -20.32 -21.63 40.16
CA SER A 15 -19.33 -22.50 39.51
C SER A 15 -19.54 -22.60 37.99
N GLN A 16 -20.78 -22.82 37.55
CA GLN A 16 -21.14 -22.86 36.13
C GLN A 16 -20.90 -21.51 35.45
N SER A 17 -21.22 -20.39 36.11
CA SER A 17 -20.98 -19.05 35.56
C SER A 17 -19.48 -18.75 35.36
N ARG A 18 -18.61 -19.21 36.27
CA ARG A 18 -17.15 -19.08 36.14
C ARG A 18 -16.59 -19.97 35.04
N LYS A 19 -17.12 -21.19 34.90
CA LYS A 19 -16.75 -22.10 33.79
C LYS A 19 -17.16 -21.53 32.45
N ALA A 20 -18.36 -20.99 32.32
CA ALA A 20 -18.84 -20.34 31.09
C ALA A 20 -17.95 -19.16 30.68
N LYS A 21 -17.56 -18.29 31.62
CA LYS A 21 -16.63 -17.18 31.33
C LYS A 21 -15.23 -17.66 30.91
N ALA A 22 -14.73 -18.73 31.51
CA ALA A 22 -13.44 -19.32 31.12
C ALA A 22 -13.50 -19.97 29.73
N GLU A 23 -14.64 -20.58 29.39
CA GLU A 23 -14.88 -21.16 28.07
C GLU A 23 -15.04 -20.09 27.00
N GLU A 24 -15.74 -18.99 27.30
CA GLU A 24 -15.84 -17.80 26.45
C GLU A 24 -14.46 -17.18 26.18
N GLN A 25 -13.62 -17.00 27.20
CA GLN A 25 -12.25 -16.52 27.03
C GLN A 25 -11.40 -17.47 26.17
N LYS A 26 -11.55 -18.79 26.34
CA LYS A 26 -10.88 -19.77 25.47
C LYS A 26 -11.34 -19.64 24.03
N LEU A 27 -12.65 -19.49 23.79
CA LEU A 27 -13.19 -19.30 22.44
C LEU A 27 -12.69 -17.99 21.80
N LEU A 28 -12.55 -16.92 22.58
CA LEU A 28 -11.97 -15.65 22.11
C LEU A 28 -10.49 -15.80 21.75
N ILE A 29 -9.71 -16.53 22.55
CA ILE A 29 -8.31 -16.85 22.25
C ILE A 29 -8.22 -17.71 20.98
N THR A 30 -9.05 -18.76 20.87
CA THR A 30 -9.09 -19.63 19.69
C THR A 30 -9.46 -18.87 18.42
N ARG A 31 -10.40 -17.90 18.49
CA ARG A 31 -10.70 -16.99 17.37
C ARG A 31 -9.49 -16.15 17.00
N GLY A 32 -8.82 -15.54 17.99
CA GLY A 32 -7.61 -14.77 17.77
C GLY A 32 -6.49 -15.61 17.14
N GLU A 33 -6.30 -16.84 17.60
CA GLU A 33 -5.33 -17.79 17.03
C GLU A 33 -5.70 -18.19 15.60
N PHE A 34 -6.98 -18.40 15.30
CA PHE A 34 -7.46 -18.74 13.97
C PHE A 34 -7.27 -17.57 12.99
N ASP A 35 -7.59 -16.35 13.39
CA ASP A 35 -7.40 -15.13 12.60
C ASP A 35 -5.90 -14.87 12.34
N MET A 36 -5.07 -15.06 13.36
CA MET A 36 -3.61 -14.96 13.22
C MET A 36 -3.06 -16.05 12.30
N LYS A 37 -3.58 -17.27 12.37
CA LYS A 37 -3.16 -18.39 11.53
C LYS A 37 -3.59 -18.20 10.07
N THR A 38 -4.79 -17.70 9.81
CA THR A 38 -5.25 -17.39 8.45
C THR A 38 -4.48 -16.22 7.85
N ARG A 39 -4.21 -15.16 8.61
CA ARG A 39 -3.32 -14.06 8.17
C ARG A 39 -1.91 -14.56 7.86
N LYS A 40 -1.31 -15.35 8.75
CA LYS A 40 0.02 -15.94 8.52
C LYS A 40 0.03 -16.88 7.31
N GLN A 41 -1.00 -17.70 7.12
CA GLN A 41 -1.12 -18.57 5.94
C GLN A 41 -1.22 -17.77 4.64
N ALA A 42 -2.01 -16.69 4.61
CA ALA A 42 -2.12 -15.83 3.43
C ALA A 42 -0.78 -15.16 3.08
N LEU A 43 -0.05 -14.69 4.10
CA LEU A 43 1.30 -14.14 3.93
C LEU A 43 2.30 -15.21 3.47
N ASP A 44 2.31 -16.37 4.12
CA ASP A 44 3.23 -17.47 3.83
C ASP A 44 2.99 -18.08 2.44
N HIS A 45 1.74 -18.16 1.98
CA HIS A 45 1.42 -18.60 0.62
C HIS A 45 1.99 -17.64 -0.42
N SER A 46 1.87 -16.33 -0.20
CA SER A 46 2.45 -15.32 -1.09
C SER A 46 3.99 -15.33 -1.08
N LEU A 47 4.62 -15.76 0.03
CA LEU A 47 6.06 -15.74 0.22
C LEU A 47 6.78 -17.05 -0.18
N LYS A 48 6.11 -18.21 -0.16
CA LYS A 48 6.72 -19.52 -0.46
C LYS A 48 6.94 -19.77 -1.95
N ASP A 49 6.23 -19.08 -2.83
CA ASP A 49 6.45 -19.18 -4.27
C ASP A 49 7.70 -18.39 -4.68
N LYS A 50 8.86 -19.07 -4.58
CA LYS A 50 10.15 -18.53 -5.06
C LYS A 50 10.07 -18.04 -6.52
N GLY A 51 9.25 -18.71 -7.34
CA GLY A 51 8.95 -18.28 -8.71
C GLY A 51 8.21 -16.94 -8.75
N PHE A 52 7.21 -16.72 -7.90
CA PHE A 52 6.44 -15.48 -7.85
C PHE A 52 7.30 -14.28 -7.42
N ALA A 53 8.18 -14.48 -6.42
CA ALA A 53 9.13 -13.44 -6.01
C ALA A 53 10.15 -13.07 -7.10
N TRP A 54 10.60 -14.06 -7.88
CA TRP A 54 11.50 -13.84 -9.02
C TRP A 54 10.81 -13.11 -10.16
N THR A 55 9.61 -13.53 -10.55
CA THR A 55 8.80 -12.87 -11.59
C THR A 55 8.50 -11.42 -11.21
N ARG A 56 8.16 -11.15 -9.93
CA ARG A 56 7.94 -9.77 -9.46
C ARG A 56 9.18 -8.88 -9.58
N ARG A 57 10.38 -9.43 -9.34
CA ARG A 57 11.65 -8.70 -9.51
C ARG A 57 11.93 -8.41 -10.97
N ILE A 58 11.69 -9.37 -11.86
CA ILE A 58 11.84 -9.16 -13.31
C ILE A 58 10.90 -8.06 -13.78
N ILE A 59 9.61 -8.12 -13.44
CA ILE A 59 8.63 -7.09 -13.83
C ILE A 59 9.02 -5.71 -13.31
N ALA A 60 9.50 -5.62 -12.06
CA ALA A 60 9.95 -4.35 -11.51
C ALA A 60 11.20 -3.82 -12.25
N LEU A 61 12.18 -4.68 -12.53
CA LEU A 61 13.40 -4.29 -13.25
C LEU A 61 13.12 -3.91 -14.70
N THR A 62 12.25 -4.64 -15.40
CA THR A 62 11.88 -4.33 -16.79
C THR A 62 11.04 -3.06 -16.87
N ALA A 63 10.12 -2.82 -15.92
CA ALA A 63 9.36 -1.58 -15.85
C ALA A 63 10.25 -0.36 -15.58
N ILE A 64 11.18 -0.46 -14.62
CA ILE A 64 12.16 0.61 -14.35
C ILE A 64 13.04 0.84 -15.58
N PHE A 65 13.49 -0.22 -16.25
CA PHE A 65 14.29 -0.11 -17.46
C PHE A 65 13.52 0.60 -18.59
N ALA A 66 12.29 0.19 -18.86
CA ALA A 66 11.47 0.72 -19.95
C ALA A 66 11.00 2.16 -19.70
N ILE A 67 10.76 2.55 -18.44
CA ILE A 67 10.17 3.86 -18.15
C ILE A 67 11.22 4.90 -17.77
N VAL A 68 12.33 4.50 -17.13
CA VAL A 68 13.35 5.45 -16.66
C VAL A 68 14.56 5.46 -17.56
N LEU A 69 15.08 4.27 -17.89
CA LEU A 69 16.34 4.14 -18.64
C LEU A 69 16.12 4.40 -20.13
N LEU A 70 15.05 3.85 -20.70
CA LEU A 70 14.80 3.98 -22.14
C LEU A 70 14.61 5.45 -22.57
N PRO A 71 13.80 6.30 -21.92
CA PRO A 71 13.70 7.71 -22.31
C PRO A 71 15.02 8.48 -22.16
N LYS A 72 15.82 8.17 -21.13
CA LYS A 72 17.15 8.76 -20.95
C LYS A 72 18.12 8.35 -22.04
N LEU A 73 18.12 7.08 -22.44
CA LEU A 73 18.95 6.59 -23.54
C LEU A 73 18.52 7.24 -24.87
N VAL A 74 17.21 7.35 -25.11
CA VAL A 74 16.69 8.06 -26.30
C VAL A 74 17.14 9.53 -26.31
N ALA A 75 17.06 10.24 -25.19
CA ALA A 75 17.53 11.63 -25.09
C ALA A 75 19.06 11.77 -25.28
N VAL A 76 19.85 10.77 -24.90
CA VAL A 76 21.32 10.76 -25.09
C VAL A 76 21.70 10.46 -26.55
N PHE A 77 21.06 9.49 -27.19
CA PHE A 77 21.36 9.10 -28.57
C PHE A 77 20.69 10.00 -29.62
N TYR A 78 19.54 10.60 -29.28
CA TYR A 78 18.76 11.49 -30.14
C TYR A 78 18.39 12.78 -29.37
N PRO A 79 19.35 13.71 -29.17
CA PRO A 79 19.13 14.92 -28.39
C PRO A 79 18.18 15.93 -29.06
N THR A 80 17.80 15.71 -30.31
CA THR A 80 16.88 16.55 -31.09
C THR A 80 15.41 16.15 -30.91
N VAL A 81 15.09 15.16 -30.08
CA VAL A 81 13.71 14.77 -29.81
C VAL A 81 13.12 15.77 -28.81
N ASP A 82 12.14 16.55 -29.29
CA ASP A 82 11.44 17.53 -28.45
C ASP A 82 10.55 16.82 -27.42
N VAL A 83 10.69 17.19 -26.14
CA VAL A 83 9.83 16.72 -25.06
C VAL A 83 8.91 17.87 -24.63
N THR A 84 7.62 17.75 -24.95
CA THR A 84 6.62 18.75 -24.58
C THR A 84 6.05 18.43 -23.20
N VAL A 85 6.12 19.37 -22.28
CA VAL A 85 5.51 19.27 -20.95
C VAL A 85 4.46 20.37 -20.82
N GLY A 86 3.26 19.99 -20.39
CA GLY A 86 2.20 20.94 -20.06
C GLY A 86 2.33 21.41 -18.62
N TYR A 87 2.50 22.72 -18.40
CA TYR A 87 2.40 23.33 -17.09
C TYR A 87 1.14 24.18 -17.01
N THR A 88 0.45 24.12 -15.87
CA THR A 88 -0.56 25.11 -15.52
C THR A 88 0.13 26.33 -14.93
N ASN A 89 0.15 27.43 -15.67
CA ASN A 89 0.70 28.68 -15.18
C ASN A 89 -0.45 29.51 -14.61
N TRP A 90 -0.35 29.87 -13.32
CA TRP A 90 -1.32 30.74 -12.69
C TRP A 90 -1.02 32.18 -13.09
N MET A 91 -1.85 32.74 -13.97
CA MET A 91 -1.80 34.17 -14.28
C MET A 91 -2.71 34.91 -13.30
N PRO A 92 -2.18 35.57 -12.25
CA PRO A 92 -2.99 36.37 -11.36
C PRO A 92 -3.62 37.52 -12.17
N GLY A 93 -4.95 37.59 -12.12
CA GLY A 93 -5.68 38.71 -12.68
C GLY A 93 -5.35 40.01 -11.95
N PHE A 94 -5.57 41.15 -12.61
CA PHE A 94 -5.36 42.45 -11.99
C PHE A 94 -6.57 42.83 -11.13
N TRP A 95 -6.40 42.77 -9.81
CA TRP A 95 -7.39 43.21 -8.81
C TRP A 95 -8.79 42.59 -9.03
N PHE A 96 -9.88 43.33 -8.83
CA PHE A 96 -11.24 42.87 -9.13
C PHE A 96 -11.63 42.98 -10.63
N PHE A 97 -10.71 43.41 -11.51
CA PHE A 97 -11.01 43.72 -12.91
C PHE A 97 -10.79 42.54 -13.87
N LYS A 98 -9.95 41.58 -13.49
CA LYS A 98 -9.79 40.32 -14.22
C LYS A 98 -9.72 39.17 -13.23
N GLU A 99 -10.52 38.13 -13.47
CA GLU A 99 -10.44 36.88 -12.73
C GLU A 99 -9.13 36.16 -13.12
N GLY A 100 -8.39 35.66 -12.13
CA GLY A 100 -7.21 34.85 -12.37
C GLY A 100 -7.61 33.60 -13.15
N ARG A 101 -6.98 33.38 -14.30
CA ARG A 101 -7.24 32.19 -15.12
C ARG A 101 -6.01 31.31 -15.14
N GLU A 102 -6.23 30.02 -14.94
CA GLU A 102 -5.22 29.00 -15.21
C GLU A 102 -5.09 28.86 -16.72
N VAL A 103 -3.90 29.12 -17.23
CA VAL A 103 -3.58 28.91 -18.64
C VAL A 103 -2.68 27.69 -18.73
N PHE A 104 -3.10 26.71 -19.53
CA PHE A 104 -2.26 25.58 -19.89
C PHE A 104 -1.23 26.04 -20.93
N GLU A 105 0.03 26.09 -20.54
CA GLU A 105 1.14 26.43 -21.43
C GLU A 105 1.91 25.15 -21.76
N TRP A 106 2.06 24.89 -23.07
CA TRP A 106 2.86 23.79 -23.58
C TRP A 106 4.28 24.29 -23.80
N VAL A 107 5.21 23.89 -22.94
CA VAL A 107 6.63 24.24 -23.08
C VAL A 107 7.35 23.05 -23.67
N THR A 108 8.02 23.26 -24.80
CA THR A 108 8.91 22.27 -25.41
C THR A 108 10.30 22.44 -24.83
N PHE A 109 10.83 21.37 -24.25
CA PHE A 109 12.21 21.32 -23.82
C PHE A 109 13.01 20.46 -24.81
N GLN A 110 14.23 20.90 -25.09
CA GLN A 110 15.18 20.18 -25.93
C GLN A 110 16.27 19.55 -25.05
N GLY A 111 16.55 18.26 -25.25
CA GLY A 111 17.61 17.52 -24.53
C GLY A 111 17.12 16.58 -23.42
N LEU A 112 17.98 16.33 -22.42
CA LEU A 112 17.70 15.39 -21.32
C LEU A 112 16.77 16.03 -20.28
N VAL A 113 15.47 15.87 -20.47
CA VAL A 113 14.44 16.43 -19.58
C VAL A 113 14.00 15.35 -18.60
N ILE A 114 14.26 15.55 -17.31
CA ILE A 114 13.66 14.74 -16.25
C ILE A 114 12.33 15.39 -15.90
N THR A 115 11.22 14.75 -16.25
CA THR A 115 9.90 15.31 -15.95
C THR A 115 9.52 15.02 -14.49
N GLN A 116 8.59 15.82 -13.94
CA GLN A 116 8.01 15.53 -12.62
C GLN A 116 7.24 14.19 -12.63
N LEU A 117 6.69 13.81 -13.79
CA LEU A 117 6.00 12.53 -13.95
C LEU A 117 6.96 11.35 -13.76
N ASP A 118 8.18 11.42 -14.32
CA ASP A 118 9.19 10.36 -14.16
C ASP A 118 9.56 10.17 -12.68
N THR A 119 9.76 11.27 -11.97
CA THR A 119 10.15 11.24 -10.54
C THR A 119 9.02 10.69 -9.66
N ASN A 120 7.77 11.11 -9.92
CA ASN A 120 6.60 10.63 -9.20
C ASN A 120 6.33 9.13 -9.46
N LEU A 121 6.48 8.70 -10.71
CA LEU A 121 6.27 7.31 -11.08
C LEU A 121 7.34 6.38 -10.49
N VAL A 122 8.61 6.81 -10.50
CA VAL A 122 9.70 6.09 -9.83
C VAL A 122 9.41 5.94 -8.34
N SER A 123 8.97 7.01 -7.69
CA SER A 123 8.60 6.99 -6.27
C SER A 123 7.43 6.02 -6.00
N ALA A 124 6.43 5.98 -6.88
CA ALA A 124 5.30 5.06 -6.77
C ALA A 124 5.71 3.58 -6.95
N ILE A 125 6.59 3.27 -7.92
CA ILE A 125 7.10 1.91 -8.15
C ILE A 125 7.94 1.44 -6.95
N ILE A 126 8.83 2.29 -6.45
CA ILE A 126 9.63 2.03 -5.25
C ILE A 126 8.70 1.80 -4.05
N GLY A 127 7.71 2.67 -3.85
CA GLY A 127 6.70 2.54 -2.79
C GLY A 127 5.92 1.23 -2.87
N MET A 128 5.50 0.80 -4.06
CA MET A 128 4.80 -0.48 -4.27
C MET A 128 5.71 -1.69 -3.99
N TYR A 129 6.97 -1.64 -4.47
CA TYR A 129 7.94 -2.72 -4.29
C TYR A 129 8.32 -2.91 -2.82
N PHE A 130 8.63 -1.82 -2.12
CA PHE A 130 9.03 -1.86 -0.71
C PHE A 130 7.83 -1.93 0.24
N GLY A 131 6.68 -1.35 -0.11
CA GLY A 131 5.44 -1.41 0.66
C GLY A 131 4.93 -2.83 0.86
N GLY A 132 4.98 -3.68 -0.18
CA GLY A 132 4.68 -5.11 -0.05
C GLY A 132 5.69 -5.90 0.78
N SER A 133 6.91 -5.37 0.96
CA SER A 133 7.95 -5.99 1.79
C SER A 133 7.88 -5.59 3.27
N LEU A 134 7.21 -4.48 3.61
CA LEU A 134 7.00 -4.01 4.97
C LEU A 134 5.95 -4.82 5.74
N VAL A 135 4.98 -5.40 5.05
CA VAL A 135 3.97 -6.33 5.63
C VAL A 135 4.61 -7.64 6.12
N LYS A 136 5.90 -7.86 5.85
CA LYS A 136 6.66 -9.06 6.24
C LYS A 136 7.08 -9.07 7.72
N ARG A 137 6.87 -7.97 8.47
CA ARG A 137 7.16 -7.90 9.92
C ARG A 137 5.89 -7.93 10.76
#